data_AF-A0A969B7B1-F1
#
_entry.id   AF-A0A969B7B1-F1
#
_cell.length_a   1.000
_cell.length_b   1.000
_cell.length_c   1.000
_cell.angle_alpha   90.00
_cell.angle_beta   90.00
_cell.angle_gamma   90.00
#
_symmetry.space_group_name_H-M   'P 1'
#
loop_
_entity.id
_entity.type
_entity.pdbx_description
1 polymer ?
#
loop_
_entity_poly.entity_id
_entity_poly.type
_entity_poly.pdbx_seq_one_letter_code
_entity_poly.pdbx_strand_id
1 'polypeptide(L)'
;MLNPNELLTPEESAQVDGALMTAKDRFSTRVAIYALRILKQVAAEGGLPIGAVAADDLQGFIARDAAAQARLAAQSMAMDDRFVQFWSNIIFSAQKPLGAIAATHQCSLASITTAQIIDWFEAQSKASLGS
;
A
#
# COMPACT_ATOMS: atom_id res chain seq x y z
N MET A 1 -8.46 -2.29 -11.21
CA MET A 1 -7.31 -1.79 -10.44
C MET A 1 -7.40 -0.30 -10.24
N LEU A 2 -6.89 0.20 -9.11
CA LEU A 2 -6.66 1.62 -8.84
C LEU A 2 -6.01 2.30 -10.05
N ASN A 3 -6.62 3.36 -10.58
CA ASN A 3 -5.90 4.24 -11.50
C ASN A 3 -4.70 4.80 -10.73
N PRO A 4 -3.47 4.80 -11.30
CA PRO A 4 -2.31 5.39 -10.64
C PRO A 4 -2.52 6.86 -10.25
N ASN A 5 -3.35 7.58 -11.01
CA ASN A 5 -3.76 8.96 -10.74
C ASN A 5 -4.84 9.11 -9.63
N GLU A 6 -5.39 8.01 -9.11
CA GLU A 6 -6.41 7.97 -8.04
C GLU A 6 -5.91 7.24 -6.78
N LEU A 7 -4.65 6.81 -6.78
CA LEU A 7 -4.03 6.08 -5.69
C LEU A 7 -3.78 6.95 -4.45
N LEU A 8 -3.49 8.23 -4.68
CA LEU A 8 -3.51 9.31 -3.70
C LEU A 8 -4.31 10.44 -4.31
N THR A 9 -5.16 11.07 -3.52
CA THR A 9 -5.74 12.35 -3.95
C THR A 9 -4.62 13.40 -4.03
N PRO A 10 -4.82 14.49 -4.79
CA PRO A 10 -3.87 15.61 -4.79
C PRO A 10 -3.57 16.12 -3.39
N GLU A 11 -4.57 16.15 -2.49
CA GLU A 11 -4.33 16.52 -1.08
C GLU A 11 -3.43 15.51 -0.36
N GLU A 12 -3.66 14.21 -0.53
CA GLU A 12 -2.81 13.19 0.10
C GLU A 12 -1.37 13.23 -0.44
N SER A 13 -1.18 13.47 -1.75
CA SER A 13 0.17 13.65 -2.30
C SER A 13 0.86 14.89 -1.72
N ALA A 14 0.14 16.01 -1.62
CA ALA A 14 0.66 17.23 -1.03
C ALA A 14 1.05 17.03 0.45
N GLN A 15 0.28 16.23 1.20
CA GLN A 15 0.62 15.87 2.59
C GLN A 15 1.90 15.03 2.66
N VAL A 16 2.05 14.02 1.80
CA VAL A 16 3.28 13.19 1.74
C VAL A 16 4.50 14.03 1.34
N ASP A 17 4.34 14.95 0.40
CA ASP A 17 5.44 15.80 -0.07
C ASP A 17 5.80 16.92 0.92
N GLY A 18 4.82 17.39 1.70
CA GLY A 18 5.02 18.38 2.76
C GLY A 18 5.59 17.84 4.07
N ALA A 19 5.54 16.51 4.30
CA ALA A 19 6.08 15.88 5.49
C ALA A 19 7.62 15.89 5.49
N LEU A 20 8.22 16.06 6.68
CA LEU A 20 9.68 16.07 6.86
C LEU A 20 10.26 14.66 6.78
N MET A 21 10.42 14.19 5.56
CA MET A 21 10.79 12.81 5.23
C MET A 21 11.90 12.75 4.19
N THR A 22 12.67 11.67 4.16
CA THR A 22 13.57 11.40 3.03
C THR A 22 12.77 10.97 1.79
N ALA A 23 13.39 11.00 0.61
CA ALA A 23 12.75 10.52 -0.63
C ALA A 23 12.35 9.04 -0.55
N LYS A 24 13.19 8.23 0.12
CA LYS A 24 12.93 6.81 0.37
C LYS A 24 11.72 6.62 1.27
N ASP A 25 11.60 7.41 2.33
CA ASP A 25 10.48 7.29 3.26
C ASP A 25 9.19 7.74 2.59
N ARG A 26 9.21 8.83 1.79
CA ARG A 26 8.04 9.25 1.00
C ARG A 26 7.56 8.14 0.06
N PHE A 27 8.47 7.48 -0.63
CA PHE A 27 8.12 6.33 -1.47
C PHE A 27 7.47 5.20 -0.64
N SER A 28 8.05 4.89 0.52
CA SER A 28 7.56 3.84 1.40
C SER A 28 6.18 4.16 1.98
N THR A 29 5.91 5.42 2.31
CA THR A 29 4.58 5.91 2.71
C THR A 29 3.55 5.69 1.61
N ARG A 30 3.88 6.06 0.36
CA ARG A 30 2.99 5.82 -0.79
C ARG A 30 2.69 4.33 -0.93
N VAL A 31 3.72 3.48 -0.89
CA VAL A 31 3.56 2.01 -0.92
C VAL A 31 2.66 1.52 0.22
N ALA A 32 2.83 2.02 1.44
CA ALA A 32 2.01 1.62 2.58
C ALA A 32 0.53 2.01 2.43
N ILE A 33 0.26 3.21 1.91
CA ILE A 33 -1.11 3.65 1.61
C ILE A 33 -1.74 2.75 0.54
N TYR A 34 -1.00 2.43 -0.51
CA TYR A 34 -1.48 1.56 -1.59
C TYR A 34 -1.76 0.14 -1.09
N ALA A 35 -0.81 -0.42 -0.36
CA ALA A 35 -0.92 -1.74 0.23
C ALA A 35 -2.16 -1.83 1.13
N LEU A 36 -2.40 -0.83 1.99
CA LEU A 36 -3.57 -0.82 2.86
C LEU A 36 -4.88 -0.81 2.06
N ARG A 37 -4.98 0.02 1.01
CA ARG A 37 -6.18 0.08 0.16
C ARG A 37 -6.44 -1.23 -0.57
N ILE A 38 -5.39 -1.85 -1.10
CA ILE A 38 -5.50 -3.14 -1.79
C ILE A 38 -5.90 -4.23 -0.79
N LEU A 39 -5.21 -4.33 0.36
CA LEU A 39 -5.54 -5.31 1.39
C LEU A 39 -6.99 -5.16 1.89
N LYS A 40 -7.52 -3.93 2.01
CA LYS A 40 -8.94 -3.68 2.32
C LYS A 40 -9.87 -4.27 1.25
N GLN A 41 -9.54 -4.12 -0.03
CA GLN A 41 -10.34 -4.66 -1.14
C GLN A 41 -10.30 -6.19 -1.17
N VAL A 42 -9.11 -6.79 -1.06
CA VAL A 42 -8.95 -8.25 -1.03
C VAL A 42 -9.70 -8.86 0.16
N ALA A 43 -9.57 -8.25 1.33
CA ALA A 43 -10.30 -8.65 2.54
C ALA A 43 -11.82 -8.58 2.35
N ALA A 44 -12.32 -7.52 1.73
CA ALA A 44 -13.74 -7.34 1.45
C ALA A 44 -14.27 -8.36 0.43
N GLU A 45 -13.52 -8.66 -0.63
CA GLU A 45 -13.89 -9.67 -1.64
C GLU A 45 -13.88 -11.09 -1.06
N GLY A 46 -12.89 -11.42 -0.22
CA GLY A 46 -12.77 -12.72 0.42
C GLY A 46 -13.67 -12.92 1.64
N GLY A 47 -14.29 -11.86 2.17
CA GLY A 47 -15.02 -11.91 3.44
C GLY A 47 -14.13 -12.20 4.65
N LEU A 48 -12.85 -11.82 4.58
CA LEU A 48 -11.83 -12.09 5.59
C LEU A 48 -11.41 -10.80 6.31
N PRO A 49 -10.92 -10.87 7.56
CA PRO A 49 -10.28 -9.73 8.17
C PRO A 49 -8.98 -9.38 7.45
N ILE A 50 -8.64 -8.10 7.34
CA ILE A 50 -7.45 -7.60 6.62
C ILE A 50 -6.15 -8.28 7.08
N GLY A 51 -6.02 -8.55 8.40
CA GLY A 51 -4.85 -9.22 8.95
C GLY A 51 -4.72 -10.71 8.59
N ALA A 52 -5.76 -11.31 7.99
CA ALA A 52 -5.77 -12.70 7.55
C ALA A 52 -5.63 -12.87 6.03
N VAL A 53 -5.46 -11.78 5.27
CA VAL A 53 -5.24 -11.85 3.82
C VAL A 53 -3.92 -12.56 3.55
N ALA A 54 -3.99 -13.72 2.89
CA ALA A 54 -2.83 -14.53 2.54
C ALA A 54 -2.20 -14.09 1.22
N ALA A 55 -1.00 -14.61 0.95
CA ALA A 55 -0.29 -14.35 -0.31
C ALA A 55 -1.10 -14.79 -1.54
N ASP A 56 -1.75 -15.94 -1.46
CA ASP A 56 -2.50 -16.50 -2.58
C ASP A 56 -3.78 -15.71 -2.86
N ASP A 57 -4.44 -15.16 -1.83
CA ASP A 57 -5.61 -14.28 -1.98
C ASP A 57 -5.24 -13.03 -2.77
N LEU A 58 -4.11 -12.41 -2.40
CA LEU A 58 -3.61 -11.21 -3.05
C LEU A 58 -3.14 -11.48 -4.48
N GLN A 59 -2.41 -12.57 -4.71
CA GLN A 59 -1.96 -12.96 -6.05
C GLN A 59 -3.14 -13.23 -6.97
N GLY A 60 -4.14 -13.98 -6.48
CA GLY A 60 -5.37 -14.26 -7.21
C GLY A 60 -6.17 -12.99 -7.51
N PHE A 61 -6.23 -12.05 -6.56
CA PHE A 61 -6.86 -10.75 -6.78
C PHE A 61 -6.17 -9.95 -7.88
N ILE A 62 -4.83 -9.83 -7.82
CA ILE A 62 -4.04 -9.11 -8.82
C ILE A 62 -4.20 -9.76 -10.20
N ALA A 63 -4.07 -11.09 -10.29
CA ALA A 63 -4.09 -11.85 -11.53
C ALA A 63 -5.44 -11.79 -12.28
N ARG A 64 -6.55 -11.56 -11.56
CA ARG A 64 -7.90 -11.48 -12.15
C ARG A 64 -8.31 -10.07 -12.55
N ASP A 65 -7.46 -9.07 -12.35
CA ASP A 65 -7.78 -7.68 -12.65
C ASP A 65 -7.72 -7.40 -14.17
N ALA A 66 -8.84 -7.63 -14.85
CA ALA A 66 -8.95 -7.44 -16.30
C ALA A 66 -8.63 -6.00 -16.74
N ALA A 67 -8.92 -5.00 -15.92
CA ALA A 67 -8.60 -3.61 -16.22
C ALA A 67 -7.09 -3.34 -16.12
N ALA A 68 -6.42 -3.90 -15.11
CA ALA A 68 -4.96 -3.86 -15.00
C ALA A 68 -4.31 -4.53 -16.21
N GLN A 69 -4.80 -5.70 -16.58
CA GLN A 69 -4.28 -6.47 -17.71
C GLN A 69 -4.43 -5.70 -19.03
N ALA A 70 -5.58 -5.08 -19.28
CA ALA A 70 -5.78 -4.23 -20.46
C ALA A 70 -4.85 -3.02 -20.48
N ARG A 71 -4.61 -2.36 -19.33
CA ARG A 71 -3.69 -1.22 -19.21
C ARG A 71 -2.22 -1.61 -19.41
N LEU A 72 -1.80 -2.78 -18.93
CA LEU A 72 -0.47 -3.31 -19.18
C LEU A 72 -0.31 -3.64 -20.66
N ALA A 73 -1.29 -4.31 -21.26
CA ALA A 73 -1.28 -4.64 -22.69
C ALA A 73 -1.17 -3.38 -23.58
N ALA A 74 -1.87 -2.29 -23.21
CA ALA A 74 -1.76 -1.00 -23.90
C ALA A 74 -0.35 -0.38 -23.82
N GLN A 75 0.48 -0.79 -22.87
CA GLN A 75 1.87 -0.40 -22.70
C GLN A 75 2.85 -1.49 -23.18
N SER A 76 2.38 -2.47 -23.96
CA SER A 76 3.17 -3.63 -24.40
C SER A 76 3.78 -4.45 -23.25
N MET A 77 3.13 -4.43 -22.09
CA MET A 77 3.48 -5.22 -20.91
C MET A 77 2.46 -6.33 -20.68
N ALA A 78 2.88 -7.41 -20.02
CA ALA A 78 2.01 -8.50 -19.61
C ALA A 78 1.91 -8.58 -18.09
N MET A 79 0.74 -8.98 -17.59
CA MET A 79 0.57 -9.44 -16.22
C MET A 79 0.99 -10.91 -16.16
N ASP A 80 2.29 -11.15 -16.10
CA ASP A 80 2.85 -12.49 -15.93
C ASP A 80 3.07 -12.82 -14.44
N ASP A 81 3.46 -14.06 -14.15
CA ASP A 81 3.70 -14.52 -12.77
C ASP A 81 4.76 -13.68 -12.06
N ARG A 82 5.77 -13.18 -12.79
CA ARG A 82 6.81 -12.32 -12.24
C ARG A 82 6.24 -10.98 -11.79
N PHE A 83 5.36 -10.39 -12.58
CA PHE A 83 4.66 -9.16 -12.23
C PHE A 83 3.79 -9.37 -10.99
N VAL A 84 2.99 -10.43 -10.97
CA VAL A 84 2.09 -10.75 -9.85
C VAL A 84 2.90 -10.98 -8.56
N GLN A 85 4.00 -11.74 -8.64
CA GLN A 85 4.89 -11.98 -7.51
C GLN A 85 5.55 -10.69 -7.02
N PHE A 86 6.07 -9.87 -7.93
CA PHE A 86 6.71 -8.60 -7.60
C PHE A 86 5.75 -7.66 -6.85
N TRP A 87 4.54 -7.48 -7.35
CA TRP A 87 3.54 -6.61 -6.70
C TRP A 87 3.04 -7.16 -5.37
N SER A 88 2.86 -8.47 -5.27
CA SER A 88 2.51 -9.12 -4.00
C SER A 88 3.59 -8.86 -2.95
N ASN A 89 4.86 -9.00 -3.30
CA ASN A 89 5.98 -8.70 -2.40
C ASN A 89 6.02 -7.23 -1.98
N ILE A 90 5.75 -6.29 -2.90
CA ILE A 90 5.65 -4.86 -2.56
C ILE A 90 4.56 -4.63 -1.52
N ILE A 91 3.37 -5.19 -1.72
CA ILE A 91 2.24 -5.01 -0.80
C ILE A 91 2.54 -5.66 0.56
N PHE A 92 3.11 -6.87 0.57
CA PHE A 92 3.49 -7.55 1.81
C PHE A 92 4.60 -6.83 2.58
N SER A 93 5.52 -6.15 1.88
CA SER A 93 6.56 -5.35 2.55
C SER A 93 5.97 -4.25 3.44
N ALA A 94 4.76 -3.77 3.12
CA ALA A 94 4.06 -2.78 3.91
C ALA A 94 3.28 -3.35 5.11
N GLN A 95 3.11 -4.67 5.24
CA GLN A 95 2.38 -5.23 6.38
C GLN A 95 3.06 -4.91 7.72
N LYS A 96 4.40 -4.97 7.77
CA LYS A 96 5.15 -4.65 8.99
C LYS A 96 4.93 -3.20 9.45
N PRO A 97 5.13 -2.16 8.61
CA PRO A 97 4.82 -0.79 9.04
C PRO A 97 3.33 -0.58 9.32
N LEU A 98 2.40 -1.15 8.55
CA LEU A 98 0.97 -1.04 8.83
C LEU A 98 0.59 -1.65 10.19
N GLY A 99 1.18 -2.80 10.55
CA GLY A 99 1.00 -3.40 11.87
C GLY A 99 1.55 -2.53 13.00
N ALA A 100 2.71 -1.89 12.79
CA ALA A 100 3.28 -0.95 13.75
C ALA A 100 2.40 0.30 13.93
N ILE A 101 1.85 0.84 12.84
CA ILE A 101 0.93 1.98 12.86
C ILE A 101 -0.34 1.62 13.63
N ALA A 102 -0.95 0.48 13.35
CA ALA A 102 -2.11 -0.03 14.11
C ALA A 102 -1.82 -0.11 15.61
N ALA A 103 -0.66 -0.65 15.98
CA ALA A 103 -0.24 -0.75 17.37
C ALA A 103 -0.02 0.62 18.03
N THR A 104 0.66 1.55 17.35
CA THR A 104 0.91 2.92 17.84
C THR A 104 -0.39 3.67 18.11
N HIS A 105 -1.39 3.53 17.23
CA HIS A 105 -2.68 4.20 17.37
C HIS A 105 -3.75 3.35 18.07
N GLN A 106 -3.39 2.16 18.58
CA GLN A 106 -4.29 1.21 19.23
C GLN A 106 -5.58 0.94 18.44
N CYS A 107 -5.45 0.83 17.12
CA CYS A 107 -6.57 0.65 16.19
C CYS A 107 -6.43 -0.63 15.36
N SER A 108 -7.51 -1.05 14.71
CA SER A 108 -7.45 -2.15 13.75
C SER A 108 -6.82 -1.70 12.43
N LEU A 109 -6.18 -2.62 11.69
CA LEU A 109 -5.66 -2.35 10.33
C LEU A 109 -6.74 -1.71 9.43
N ALA A 110 -8.00 -2.10 9.58
CA ALA A 110 -9.12 -1.55 8.81
C ALA A 110 -9.37 -0.05 9.07
N SER A 111 -9.02 0.43 10.26
CA SER A 111 -9.29 1.79 10.72
C SER A 111 -8.12 2.75 10.51
N ILE A 112 -6.97 2.26 10.03
CA ILE A 112 -5.83 3.12 9.71
C ILE A 112 -6.25 4.12 8.62
N THR A 113 -5.95 5.39 8.91
CA THR A 113 -6.15 6.53 8.00
C THR A 113 -4.85 6.91 7.30
N THR A 114 -4.97 7.61 6.16
CA THR A 114 -3.80 8.12 5.42
C THR A 114 -2.92 9.03 6.30
N ALA A 115 -3.54 9.91 7.08
CA ALA A 115 -2.83 10.82 7.99
C ALA A 115 -1.97 10.05 9.01
N GLN A 116 -2.51 9.01 9.64
CA GLN A 116 -1.76 8.17 10.59
C GLN A 116 -0.55 7.47 9.95
N ILE A 117 -0.66 7.07 8.68
CA ILE A 117 0.48 6.49 7.95
C ILE A 117 1.56 7.55 7.75
N ILE A 118 1.18 8.74 7.28
CA ILE A 118 2.11 9.86 7.03
C ILE A 118 2.82 10.26 8.33
N ASP A 119 2.06 10.50 9.41
CA ASP A 119 2.58 10.92 10.71
C ASP A 119 3.60 9.90 11.27
N TRP A 120 3.29 8.61 11.17
CA TRP A 120 4.18 7.56 11.67
C TRP A 120 5.49 7.47 10.89
N PHE A 121 5.42 7.52 9.55
CA PHE A 121 6.64 7.50 8.73
C PHE A 121 7.46 8.79 8.89
N GLU A 122 6.83 9.94 9.10
CA GLU A 122 7.53 11.19 9.41
C GLU A 122 8.28 11.09 10.74
N ALA A 123 7.63 10.57 11.79
CA ALA A 123 8.27 10.32 13.08
C ALA A 123 9.45 9.34 12.96
N GLN A 124 9.31 8.28 12.16
CA GLN A 124 10.38 7.32 11.91
C GLN A 124 11.56 7.94 11.14
N SER A 125 11.29 8.77 10.13
CA SER A 125 12.32 9.48 9.36
C SER A 125 13.13 10.42 10.27
N LYS A 126 12.45 11.20 11.12
CA LYS A 126 13.09 12.08 12.12
C LYS A 126 13.95 11.30 13.10
N ALA A 127 13.48 10.16 13.60
CA ALA A 127 14.24 9.29 14.50
C ALA A 127 15.51 8.73 13.83
N SER A 128 15.46 8.40 12.54
CA SER A 128 16.62 7.89 11.79
C SER A 128 17.66 8.95 11.42
N LEU A 129 17.27 10.23 11.40
CA LEU A 129 18.17 11.36 11.15
C LEU A 129 18.85 11.87 12.42
N GLY A 130 18.30 11.56 13.60
CA GLY A 130 18.85 11.94 14.91
C GLY A 130 19.68 10.85 15.60
N SER A 131 19.81 9.67 14.99
CA SER A 131 20.63 8.53 15.46
C SER A 131 21.96 8.44 14.74
#